data_AF-A0A255HBG9-F1
#
_entry.id   AF-A0A255HBG9-F1
#
_cell.length_a   1.000
_cell.length_b   1.000
_cell.length_c   1.000
_cell.angle_alpha   90.00
_cell.angle_beta   90.00
_cell.angle_gamma   90.00
#
_symmetry.space_group_name_H-M   'P 1'
#
loop_
_entity.id
_entity.type
_entity.pdbx_description
1 polymer ?
#
loop_
_entity_poly.entity_id
_entity_poly.type
_entity_poly.pdbx_seq_one_letter_code
_entity_poly.pdbx_strand_id
1 'polypeptide(L)'
;MDSASAYYNTFRNPSQGGFSTVDNEPLADSPVEFEYFIPVNFNRAPDFVRRDRGAGIFLHVHGPGATAGCISLTRGEILTVLRNVRTWDTITIAP
;
A
#
# COMPACT_ATOMS: atom_id res chain seq x y z
N MET A 1 2.98 9.14 4.53
CA MET A 1 2.58 9.86 3.30
C MET A 1 3.11 11.29 3.28
N ASP A 2 4.05 11.63 4.18
CA ASP A 2 4.75 12.92 4.19
C ASP A 2 5.46 13.22 2.85
N SER A 3 4.95 14.22 2.13
CA SER A 3 5.47 14.65 0.83
C SER A 3 6.78 15.42 0.91
N ALA A 4 7.27 15.79 2.10
CA ALA A 4 8.62 16.32 2.28
C ALA A 4 9.66 15.19 2.49
N SER A 5 9.24 13.98 2.85
CA SER A 5 10.16 12.88 3.18
C SER A 5 11.02 12.43 1.99
N ALA A 6 12.29 12.14 2.23
CA ALA A 6 13.15 11.47 1.25
C ALA A 6 12.62 10.07 0.85
N TYR A 7 11.74 9.48 1.67
CA TYR A 7 11.16 8.16 1.49
C TYR A 7 9.68 8.20 1.08
N TYR A 8 9.20 9.31 0.52
CA TYR A 8 7.83 9.41 0.03
C TYR A 8 7.46 8.27 -0.92
N ASN A 9 6.28 7.69 -0.70
CA ASN A 9 5.75 6.53 -1.43
C ASN A 9 6.69 5.32 -1.49
N THR A 10 7.55 5.17 -0.49
CA THR A 10 8.38 3.98 -0.29
C THR A 10 7.87 3.19 0.89
N PHE A 11 7.48 1.93 0.67
CA PHE A 11 7.13 1.03 1.78
C PHE A 11 8.38 0.76 2.63
N ARG A 12 8.25 0.96 3.94
CA ARG A 12 9.34 0.78 4.91
C ARG A 12 8.83 0.09 6.16
N ASN A 13 9.62 -0.83 6.67
CA ASN A 13 9.39 -1.49 7.95
C ASN A 13 9.84 -0.58 9.11
N PRO A 14 9.33 -0.79 10.34
CA PRO A 14 9.68 0.04 11.49
C PRO A 14 11.18 0.18 11.75
N SER A 15 11.94 -0.90 11.58
CA SER A 15 13.39 -0.92 11.74
C SER A 15 14.15 -0.02 10.74
N GLN A 16 13.53 0.33 9.61
CA GLN A 16 14.15 1.15 8.57
C GLN A 16 13.99 2.65 8.81
N GLY A 17 13.10 3.07 9.72
CA GLY A 17 12.84 4.48 10.07
C GLY A 17 12.51 5.39 8.87
N GLY A 18 12.58 6.70 9.09
CA GLY A 18 12.40 7.72 8.04
C GLY A 18 10.95 8.01 7.66
N PHE A 19 10.00 7.61 8.49
CA PHE A 19 8.57 7.85 8.30
C PHE A 19 7.97 8.48 9.56
N SER A 20 7.06 9.45 9.40
CA SER A 20 6.29 10.06 10.49
C SER A 20 5.24 9.06 11.00
N THR A 21 5.10 8.85 12.31
CA THR A 21 4.02 8.00 12.83
C THR A 21 2.65 8.67 12.76
N VAL A 22 2.60 9.97 12.44
CA VAL A 22 1.36 10.76 12.37
C VAL A 22 0.79 10.79 10.97
N ASP A 23 1.65 10.83 9.94
CA ASP A 23 1.25 11.04 8.54
C ASP A 23 1.22 9.75 7.70
N ASN A 24 1.37 8.58 8.33
CA ASN A 24 1.42 7.29 7.63
C ASN A 24 0.24 6.42 8.03
N GLU A 25 -0.20 5.56 7.08
CA GLU A 25 -1.23 4.58 7.37
C GLU A 25 -0.74 3.63 8.48
N PRO A 26 -1.47 3.54 9.61
CA PRO A 26 -1.09 2.66 10.68
C PRO A 26 -1.56 1.24 10.35
N LEU A 27 -0.87 0.59 9.40
CA LEU A 27 -1.19 -0.79 8.97
C LEU A 27 -1.23 -1.77 10.17
N ALA A 28 -0.43 -1.51 11.20
CA ALA A 28 -0.41 -2.27 12.44
C ALA A 28 -1.66 -2.09 13.31
N ASP A 29 -2.35 -0.95 13.21
CA ASP A 29 -3.54 -0.63 14.01
C ASP A 29 -4.84 -1.17 13.36
N SER A 30 -4.75 -1.65 12.12
CA SER A 30 -5.87 -2.26 11.35
C SER A 30 -5.60 -3.73 10.98
N PRO A 31 -5.39 -4.63 11.97
CA PRO A 31 -4.89 -5.99 11.73
C PRO A 31 -5.86 -6.91 10.98
N VAL A 32 -7.16 -6.59 10.96
CA VAL A 32 -8.17 -7.37 10.22
C VAL A 32 -8.08 -7.04 8.72
N GLU A 33 -8.11 -5.75 8.38
CA GLU A 33 -8.08 -5.29 6.99
C GLU A 33 -6.73 -5.60 6.34
N PHE A 34 -5.65 -5.44 7.10
CA PHE A 34 -4.28 -5.67 6.65
C PHE A 34 -3.72 -7.02 7.12
N GLU A 35 -4.58 -8.03 7.39
CA GLU A 35 -4.13 -9.43 7.60
C GLU A 35 -3.24 -9.86 6.42
N TYR A 36 -3.66 -9.48 5.21
CA TYR A 36 -2.87 -9.55 3.99
C TYR A 36 -2.92 -8.21 3.30
N PHE A 37 -1.78 -7.76 2.79
CA PHE A 37 -1.75 -6.59 1.93
C PHE A 37 -0.65 -6.69 0.88
N ILE A 38 -0.88 -6.04 -0.26
CA ILE A 38 0.11 -5.91 -1.33
C ILE A 38 0.17 -4.45 -1.77
N PRO A 39 1.35 -3.79 -1.72
CA PRO A 39 1.50 -2.44 -2.23
C PRO A 39 1.25 -2.39 -3.74
N VAL A 40 0.41 -1.45 -4.17
CA VAL A 40 0.24 -1.13 -5.59
C VAL A 40 1.38 -0.24 -6.04
N ASN A 41 1.86 -0.46 -7.27
CA ASN A 41 2.85 0.38 -7.92
C ASN A 41 2.23 1.69 -8.44
N PHE A 42 1.68 2.47 -7.51
CA PHE A 42 1.09 3.78 -7.78
C PHE A 42 1.99 4.88 -7.22
N ASN A 43 2.35 5.84 -8.07
CA ASN A 43 3.10 7.05 -7.71
C ASN A 43 4.36 6.77 -6.86
N ARG A 44 5.09 5.70 -7.18
CA ARG A 44 6.29 5.28 -6.45
C ARG A 44 7.44 4.90 -7.38
N ALA A 45 8.65 4.92 -6.84
CA ALA A 45 9.84 4.44 -7.51
C ALA A 45 9.78 2.91 -7.73
N PRO A 46 10.36 2.39 -8.83
CA PRO A 46 11.23 3.09 -9.78
C PRO A 46 10.50 3.87 -10.90
N ASP A 47 9.20 3.71 -11.07
CA ASP A 47 8.50 4.18 -12.27
C ASP A 47 8.35 5.71 -12.32
N PHE A 48 7.63 6.29 -11.35
CA PHE A 48 7.49 7.74 -11.25
C PHE A 48 7.09 8.18 -9.84
N VAL A 49 7.55 9.34 -9.42
CA VAL A 49 7.16 9.95 -8.13
C VAL A 49 6.76 11.41 -8.36
N ARG A 50 5.51 11.74 -8.04
CA ARG A 50 4.98 13.10 -8.01
C ARG A 50 4.49 13.41 -6.60
N ARG A 51 5.12 14.39 -5.97
CA ARG A 51 4.73 14.88 -4.64
C ARG A 51 3.29 15.40 -4.68
N ASP A 52 2.56 15.22 -3.58
CA ASP A 52 1.20 15.72 -3.36
C ASP A 52 0.14 15.20 -4.35
N ARG A 53 0.39 14.06 -5.00
CA ARG A 53 -0.51 13.43 -5.99
C ARG A 53 -1.04 12.06 -5.54
N GLY A 54 -1.16 11.85 -4.24
CA GLY A 54 -1.61 10.59 -3.64
C GLY A 54 -0.48 9.60 -3.35
N ALA A 55 -0.74 8.64 -2.48
CA ALA A 55 0.26 7.78 -1.85
C ALA A 55 -0.36 6.47 -1.38
N GLY A 56 0.48 5.47 -1.12
CA GLY A 56 0.15 4.25 -0.34
C GLY A 56 -1.19 3.61 -0.68
N ILE A 57 -1.35 3.17 -1.92
CA ILE A 57 -2.49 2.34 -2.31
C ILE A 57 -2.12 0.88 -2.11
N PHE A 58 -3.01 0.12 -1.47
CA PHE A 58 -2.81 -1.29 -1.17
C PHE A 58 -4.00 -2.12 -1.67
N LEU A 59 -3.71 -3.37 -2.07
CA LEU A 59 -4.71 -4.44 -2.02
C LEU A 59 -4.77 -4.92 -0.58
N HIS A 60 -5.96 -5.03 0.00
CA HIS A 60 -6.13 -5.55 1.36
C HIS A 60 -7.48 -6.26 1.54
N VAL A 61 -7.66 -6.94 2.68
CA VAL A 61 -8.92 -7.63 3.02
C VAL A 61 -10.00 -6.58 3.34
N HIS A 62 -11.24 -6.85 2.94
CA HIS A 62 -12.38 -6.00 3.26
C HIS A 62 -12.42 -5.59 4.73
N GLY A 63 -12.65 -4.29 4.92
CA GLY A 63 -12.89 -3.66 6.21
C GLY A 63 -14.29 -3.06 6.33
N PRO A 64 -14.66 -2.62 7.54
CA PRO A 64 -15.85 -1.80 7.73
C PRO A 64 -15.72 -0.45 7.01
N GLY A 65 -16.52 -0.25 5.96
CA GLY A 65 -16.70 1.06 5.32
C GLY A 65 -15.98 1.21 3.97
N ALA A 66 -15.98 2.44 3.46
CA ALA A 66 -15.33 2.77 2.20
C ALA A 66 -13.82 2.99 2.41
N THR A 67 -13.01 2.55 1.45
CA THR A 67 -11.57 2.81 1.46
C THR A 67 -11.27 4.26 1.07
N ALA A 68 -10.14 4.79 1.53
CA ALA A 68 -9.63 6.10 1.11
C ALA A 68 -8.86 6.02 -0.24
N GLY A 69 -9.19 5.05 -1.10
CA GLY A 69 -8.53 4.80 -2.39
C GLY A 69 -7.89 3.42 -2.54
N CYS A 70 -7.77 2.65 -1.46
CA CYS A 70 -7.28 1.27 -1.50
C CYS A 70 -8.24 0.32 -2.24
N ILE A 71 -7.70 -0.80 -2.70
CA ILE A 71 -8.44 -1.83 -3.43
C ILE A 71 -8.83 -2.92 -2.43
N SER A 72 -10.10 -2.92 -2.04
CA SER A 72 -10.67 -3.86 -1.08
C SER A 72 -11.03 -5.18 -1.75
N LEU A 73 -10.50 -6.30 -1.25
CA LEU A 73 -10.74 -7.65 -1.76
C LEU A 73 -11.32 -8.55 -0.67
N THR A 74 -12.10 -9.55 -1.04
CA THR A 74 -12.44 -10.61 -0.08
C THR A 74 -11.17 -11.35 0.33
N ARG A 75 -11.19 -11.99 1.51
CA ARG A 75 -10.04 -12.79 1.98
C ARG A 75 -9.64 -13.89 0.97
N GLY A 76 -10.61 -14.49 0.28
CA GLY A 76 -10.35 -15.52 -0.74
C GLY A 76 -9.65 -14.98 -1.99
N GLU A 77 -10.01 -13.78 -2.43
CA GLU A 77 -9.42 -13.12 -3.60
C GLU A 77 -7.98 -12.71 -3.33
N ILE A 78 -7.68 -12.05 -2.21
CA ILE A 78 -6.30 -11.65 -1.91
C ILE A 78 -5.38 -12.86 -1.72
N LEU A 79 -5.87 -13.94 -1.11
CA LEU A 79 -5.13 -15.19 -1.04
C LEU A 79 -4.88 -15.80 -2.43
N THR A 80 -5.80 -15.61 -3.36
CA THR A 80 -5.60 -16.03 -4.75
C THR A 80 -4.53 -15.20 -5.42
N VAL A 81 -4.54 -13.87 -5.23
CA VAL A 81 -3.47 -13.00 -5.73
C VAL A 81 -2.11 -13.41 -5.15
N LEU A 82 -2.01 -13.58 -3.83
CA LEU A 82 -0.77 -13.97 -3.15
C LEU A 82 -0.20 -15.31 -3.61
N ARG A 83 -1.05 -16.27 -3.98
CA ARG A 83 -0.61 -17.57 -4.51
C ARG A 83 -0.08 -17.50 -5.94
N ASN A 84 -0.47 -16.47 -6.70
CA ASN A 84 -0.18 -16.38 -8.13
C ASN A 84 0.86 -15.31 -8.47
N VAL A 85 0.96 -14.25 -7.65
CA VAL A 85 1.96 -13.20 -7.83
C VAL A 85 3.35 -13.75 -7.60
N ARG A 86 4.29 -13.33 -8.44
CA ARG A 86 5.69 -13.74 -8.40
C ARG A 86 6.59 -12.55 -8.14
N THR A 87 7.81 -12.84 -7.72
CA THR A 87 8.88 -11.84 -7.78
C THR A 87 8.95 -11.30 -9.20
N TRP A 88 9.01 -9.96 -9.33
CA TRP A 88 9.00 -9.17 -10.58
C TRP A 88 7.63 -8.83 -11.17
N ASP A 89 6.54 -9.39 -10.64
CA ASP A 89 5.21 -8.92 -11.03
C ASP A 89 4.99 -7.48 -10.54
N THR A 90 4.32 -6.69 -11.37
CA THR A 90 3.92 -5.32 -11.03
C THR A 90 2.41 -5.25 -10.96
N ILE A 91 1.88 -4.87 -9.80
CA ILE A 91 0.47 -4.56 -9.63
C ILE A 91 0.30 -3.06 -9.84
N THR A 92 -0.41 -2.64 -10.88
CA THR A 92 -0.62 -1.24 -11.23
C THR A 92 -2.10 -0.92 -11.42
N ILE A 93 -2.44 0.36 -11.38
CA ILE A 93 -3.77 0.86 -11.79
C ILE A 93 -3.62 1.29 -13.26
N ALA A 94 -4.24 0.53 -14.15
CA ALA A 94 -4.38 0.92 -15.55
C ALA A 94 -5.74 1.61 -15.76
N PRO A 95 -5.84 2.56 -16.71
CA PRO A 95 -7.13 3.09 -17.17
C PRO A 95 -7.99 2.02 -17.86
#